data_AF-A0A7Z9LBN4-F1
#
_entry.id   AF-A0A7Z9LBN4-F1
#
_cell.length_a   1.000
_cell.length_b   1.000
_cell.length_c   1.000
_cell.angle_alpha   90.00
_cell.angle_beta   90.00
_cell.angle_gamma   90.00
#
_symmetry.space_group_name_H-M   'P 1'
#
loop_
_entity.id
_entity.type
_entity.pdbx_description
1 polymer ?
#
loop_
_entity_poly.entity_id
_entity_poly.type
_entity_poly.pdbx_seq_one_letter_code
_entity_poly.pdbx_strand_id
1 'polypeptide(L)'
;MNHNKFDSCITHTADWAFFPDHSADFLGPYSGCVFAKPQPASPWVDLPPQRITGDYGGPFDLFGHSIATSNGRLFVGAPLQDLGAQDSGSVHVFSFIDRSWREEALLLPDVARTCLWFGSTLAADGDRLAVSAPSAGDHCGNSGEVYVFECEAGDWMLIEKKTSSLPAALYSFGSELDLEGDRLSVTSRPRPFCSGGNPIVAEYRITDARRSVRTDITASCDDPETSTAPDTSHHPRNAAPSESNRSASGKTKSSRARSEGGLGSTELNWRPGPPAC
;
A
#
# COMPACT_ATOMS: atom_id res chain seq x y z
N MET A 1 -12.46 -3.60 -20.69
CA MET A 1 -11.80 -4.39 -19.64
C MET A 1 -12.22 -3.81 -18.28
N ASN A 2 -12.22 -4.62 -17.22
CA ASN A 2 -12.50 -4.14 -15.86
C ASN A 2 -11.17 -3.78 -15.19
N HIS A 3 -10.79 -2.50 -15.24
CA HIS A 3 -9.60 -2.01 -14.55
C HIS A 3 -9.97 -1.75 -13.08
N ASN A 4 -9.62 -2.69 -12.19
CA ASN A 4 -9.87 -2.56 -10.76
C ASN A 4 -8.92 -1.52 -10.15
N LYS A 5 -9.42 -0.66 -9.25
CA LYS A 5 -8.64 0.48 -8.74
C LYS A 5 -8.84 0.79 -7.25
N PHE A 6 -7.70 0.88 -6.56
CA PHE A 6 -7.46 1.38 -5.21
C PHE A 6 -7.88 0.49 -4.02
N ASP A 7 -7.20 0.74 -2.89
CA ASP A 7 -7.19 -0.02 -1.64
C ASP A 7 -8.57 -0.58 -1.19
N SER A 8 -8.59 -1.84 -0.74
CA SER A 8 -9.74 -2.52 -0.11
C SER A 8 -11.05 -2.62 -0.93
N CYS A 9 -11.04 -2.35 -2.25
CA CYS A 9 -12.27 -2.31 -3.04
C CYS A 9 -12.83 -3.68 -3.50
N ILE A 10 -14.13 -3.71 -3.77
CA ILE A 10 -14.85 -4.85 -4.35
C ILE A 10 -14.45 -5.00 -5.83
N THR A 11 -13.81 -6.12 -6.20
CA THR A 11 -13.53 -6.47 -7.61
C THR A 11 -14.68 -7.29 -8.21
N HIS A 12 -14.79 -7.29 -9.55
CA HIS A 12 -15.76 -8.10 -10.26
C HIS A 12 -15.31 -8.53 -11.66
N THR A 13 -15.70 -9.75 -12.04
CA THR A 13 -15.70 -10.25 -13.43
C THR A 13 -17.11 -10.13 -14.01
N ALA A 14 -17.36 -10.69 -15.20
CA ALA A 14 -18.70 -10.78 -15.77
C ALA A 14 -19.64 -11.70 -14.96
N ASP A 15 -19.09 -12.73 -14.31
CA ASP A 15 -19.85 -13.80 -13.65
C ASP A 15 -19.77 -13.76 -12.12
N TRP A 16 -18.90 -12.93 -11.52
CA TRP A 16 -18.64 -12.88 -10.08
C TRP A 16 -18.37 -11.47 -9.55
N ALA A 17 -18.78 -11.21 -8.31
CA ALA A 17 -18.37 -10.07 -7.50
C ALA A 17 -17.73 -10.58 -6.20
N PHE A 18 -16.63 -9.96 -5.80
CA PHE A 18 -15.78 -10.42 -4.70
C PHE A 18 -15.70 -9.35 -3.60
N PHE A 19 -16.09 -9.74 -2.39
CA PHE A 19 -16.19 -8.86 -1.23
C PHE A 19 -15.11 -9.27 -0.23
N PRO A 20 -14.04 -8.49 -0.07
CA PRO A 20 -13.00 -8.77 0.92
C PRO A 20 -13.51 -8.47 2.33
N ASP A 21 -13.14 -9.32 3.29
CA ASP A 21 -13.28 -9.05 4.72
C ASP A 21 -12.02 -9.54 5.43
N HIS A 22 -10.98 -8.70 5.40
CA HIS A 22 -9.72 -8.94 6.11
C HIS A 22 -9.86 -8.86 7.64
N SER A 23 -11.04 -8.47 8.16
CA SER A 23 -11.35 -8.47 9.59
C SER A 23 -12.03 -9.76 10.07
N ALA A 24 -12.29 -10.71 9.17
CA ALA A 24 -13.01 -11.92 9.50
C ALA A 24 -12.19 -12.91 10.37
N ASP A 25 -12.81 -13.38 11.45
CA ASP A 25 -12.15 -14.26 12.44
C ASP A 25 -12.22 -15.77 12.09
N PHE A 26 -12.42 -16.14 10.81
CA PHE A 26 -12.76 -17.52 10.42
C PHE A 26 -11.68 -18.56 10.74
N LEU A 27 -10.40 -18.19 10.70
CA LEU A 27 -9.25 -19.03 11.09
C LEU A 27 -8.56 -18.50 12.36
N GLY A 28 -9.25 -17.63 13.11
CA GLY A 28 -8.74 -16.89 14.26
C GLY A 28 -8.73 -15.37 14.03
N PRO A 29 -8.45 -14.57 15.07
CA PRO A 29 -8.59 -13.11 15.04
C PRO A 29 -7.93 -12.45 13.82
N TYR A 30 -8.67 -11.64 13.06
CA TYR A 30 -8.17 -10.91 11.87
C TYR A 30 -7.48 -11.81 10.80
N SER A 31 -7.86 -13.09 10.73
CA SER A 31 -7.35 -14.00 9.69
C SER A 31 -7.74 -13.58 8.27
N GLY A 32 -8.96 -13.08 8.12
CA GLY A 32 -9.51 -12.57 6.86
C GLY A 32 -10.14 -13.62 5.96
N CYS A 33 -10.97 -13.17 5.02
CA CYS A 33 -11.54 -13.98 3.94
C CYS A 33 -11.95 -13.12 2.73
N VAL A 34 -12.36 -13.78 1.64
CA VAL A 34 -13.06 -13.15 0.52
C VAL A 34 -14.38 -13.89 0.26
N PHE A 35 -15.49 -13.18 0.14
CA PHE A 35 -16.76 -13.75 -0.30
C PHE A 35 -16.94 -13.55 -1.80
N ALA A 36 -17.05 -14.64 -2.57
CA ALA A 36 -17.39 -14.61 -3.98
C ALA A 36 -18.90 -14.86 -4.16
N LYS A 37 -19.65 -13.84 -4.61
CA LYS A 37 -21.05 -13.99 -5.02
C LYS A 37 -21.14 -14.03 -6.55
N PRO A 38 -21.84 -15.00 -7.16
CA PRO A 38 -22.02 -14.99 -8.61
C PRO A 38 -22.90 -13.80 -9.02
N GLN A 39 -22.52 -13.11 -10.10
CA GLN A 39 -23.43 -12.18 -10.78
C GLN A 39 -24.45 -13.01 -11.55
N PRO A 40 -25.77 -12.81 -11.33
CA PRO A 40 -26.76 -13.65 -11.96
C PRO A 40 -26.94 -13.26 -13.43
N ALA A 41 -26.66 -14.21 -14.32
CA ALA A 41 -27.26 -14.19 -15.66
C ALA A 41 -28.79 -14.10 -15.52
N SER A 42 -29.43 -13.22 -16.28
CA SER A 42 -30.88 -13.00 -16.17
C SER A 42 -31.67 -14.27 -16.52
N PRO A 43 -32.68 -14.69 -15.72
CA PRO A 43 -33.25 -14.01 -14.55
C PRO A 43 -32.48 -14.24 -13.24
N TRP A 44 -32.62 -13.31 -12.29
CA TRP A 44 -31.97 -13.34 -10.97
C TRP A 44 -32.18 -14.65 -10.21
N VAL A 45 -31.09 -15.41 -10.02
CA VAL A 45 -31.02 -16.56 -9.10
C VAL A 45 -30.10 -16.17 -7.94
N ASP A 46 -30.65 -16.11 -6.73
CA ASP A 46 -29.86 -15.79 -5.53
C ASP A 46 -29.17 -17.05 -5.01
N LEU A 47 -27.93 -17.27 -5.48
CA LEU A 47 -27.05 -18.32 -4.96
C LEU A 47 -26.29 -17.82 -3.72
N PRO A 48 -26.03 -18.70 -2.73
CA PRO A 48 -25.26 -18.33 -1.55
C PRO A 48 -23.82 -17.95 -1.95
N PRO A 49 -23.20 -16.96 -1.29
CA PRO A 49 -21.81 -16.61 -1.54
C PRO A 49 -20.88 -17.76 -1.14
N GLN A 50 -19.85 -18.00 -1.94
CA GLN A 50 -18.74 -18.88 -1.58
C GLN A 50 -17.76 -18.09 -0.71
N ARG A 51 -17.27 -18.69 0.39
CA ARG A 51 -16.18 -18.12 1.18
C ARG A 51 -14.85 -18.70 0.68
N ILE A 52 -13.88 -17.84 0.47
CA ILE A 52 -12.51 -18.13 0.06
C ILE A 52 -11.58 -17.73 1.20
N THR A 53 -10.63 -18.60 1.50
CA THR A 53 -9.55 -18.46 2.49
C THR A 53 -8.33 -19.20 1.95
N GLY A 54 -7.11 -18.71 2.20
CA GLY A 54 -5.89 -19.39 1.78
C GLY A 54 -5.59 -20.65 2.60
N ASP A 55 -4.95 -21.64 1.98
CA ASP A 55 -4.64 -22.95 2.62
C ASP A 55 -3.69 -22.83 3.84
N TYR A 56 -2.98 -21.71 3.96
CA TYR A 56 -2.03 -21.41 5.05
C TYR A 56 -2.53 -20.37 6.07
N GLY A 57 -3.80 -19.94 5.98
CA GLY A 57 -4.34 -18.83 6.76
C GLY A 57 -4.30 -19.02 8.28
N GLY A 58 -3.76 -18.04 9.00
CA GLY A 58 -3.72 -17.94 10.45
C GLY A 58 -4.24 -16.60 10.99
N PRO A 59 -4.20 -16.38 12.32
CA PRO A 59 -4.60 -15.12 12.93
C PRO A 59 -3.71 -13.95 12.49
N PHE A 60 -4.32 -12.79 12.26
CA PHE A 60 -3.71 -11.52 11.86
C PHE A 60 -3.07 -11.46 10.46
N ASP A 61 -3.11 -12.54 9.65
CA ASP A 61 -2.60 -12.58 8.26
C ASP A 61 -3.19 -11.47 7.33
N LEU A 62 -4.40 -11.00 7.64
CA LEU A 62 -5.22 -10.10 6.81
C LEU A 62 -5.48 -10.62 5.39
N PHE A 63 -5.82 -11.91 5.24
CA PHE A 63 -6.20 -12.47 3.94
C PHE A 63 -7.41 -11.70 3.37
N GLY A 64 -7.27 -11.20 2.14
CA GLY A 64 -8.27 -10.31 1.54
C GLY A 64 -8.00 -8.82 1.73
N HIS A 65 -6.86 -8.42 2.30
CA HIS A 65 -6.47 -7.01 2.41
C HIS A 65 -6.45 -6.31 1.03
N SER A 66 -5.95 -7.04 0.03
CA SER A 66 -5.95 -6.64 -1.38
C SER A 66 -6.50 -7.77 -2.25
N ILE A 67 -7.22 -7.41 -3.32
CA ILE A 67 -7.72 -8.36 -4.31
C ILE A 67 -7.63 -7.80 -5.73
N ALA A 68 -7.35 -8.67 -6.69
CA ALA A 68 -7.39 -8.36 -8.12
C ALA A 68 -7.97 -9.53 -8.92
N THR A 69 -8.42 -9.29 -10.14
CA THR A 69 -8.94 -10.35 -11.04
C THR A 69 -8.47 -10.14 -12.46
N SER A 70 -7.92 -11.18 -13.09
CA SER A 70 -7.57 -11.20 -14.51
C SER A 70 -7.62 -12.63 -15.05
N ASN A 71 -7.87 -12.79 -16.35
CA ASN A 71 -7.92 -14.07 -17.07
C ASN A 71 -8.68 -15.21 -16.35
N GLY A 72 -9.83 -14.91 -15.73
CA GLY A 72 -10.64 -15.87 -14.98
C GLY A 72 -10.16 -16.22 -13.56
N ARG A 73 -9.02 -15.67 -13.13
CA ARG A 73 -8.45 -15.86 -11.79
C ARG A 73 -8.84 -14.76 -10.82
N LEU A 74 -8.81 -15.08 -9.53
CA LEU A 74 -8.82 -14.16 -8.40
C LEU A 74 -7.44 -14.21 -7.72
N PHE A 75 -6.86 -13.04 -7.47
CA PHE A 75 -5.64 -12.86 -6.70
C PHE A 75 -6.00 -12.25 -5.34
N VAL A 76 -5.44 -12.77 -4.25
CA VAL A 76 -5.74 -12.33 -2.89
C VAL A 76 -4.47 -12.17 -2.07
N GLY A 77 -4.21 -10.95 -1.58
CA GLY A 77 -3.08 -10.67 -0.70
C GLY A 77 -3.38 -11.00 0.77
N ALA A 78 -2.36 -11.50 1.47
CA ALA A 78 -2.32 -11.66 2.93
C ALA A 78 -1.00 -11.06 3.44
N PRO A 79 -0.91 -9.73 3.58
CA PRO A 79 0.37 -9.03 3.73
C PRO A 79 1.08 -9.28 5.07
N LEU A 80 0.39 -9.74 6.10
CA LEU A 80 1.01 -10.03 7.40
C LEU A 80 1.32 -11.52 7.61
N GLN A 81 1.12 -12.36 6.59
CA GLN A 81 1.31 -13.80 6.73
C GLN A 81 2.80 -14.19 6.91
N ASP A 82 3.06 -15.02 7.92
CA ASP A 82 4.39 -15.40 8.44
C ASP A 82 5.14 -16.47 7.59
N LEU A 83 5.00 -16.46 6.27
CA LEU A 83 5.59 -17.47 5.38
C LEU A 83 7.08 -17.21 5.05
N GLY A 84 7.93 -17.61 6.00
CA GLY A 84 9.39 -17.64 5.87
C GLY A 84 10.10 -16.52 6.63
N ALA A 85 9.41 -15.42 6.89
CA ALA A 85 9.77 -14.43 7.91
C ALA A 85 8.51 -13.78 8.48
N GLN A 86 8.62 -13.16 9.66
CA GLN A 86 7.48 -12.53 10.33
C GLN A 86 6.92 -11.35 9.51
N ASP A 87 5.61 -11.27 9.27
CA ASP A 87 5.00 -10.24 8.43
C ASP A 87 5.64 -10.16 7.02
N SER A 88 6.09 -11.29 6.44
CA SER A 88 6.68 -11.29 5.09
C SER A 88 5.62 -11.08 4.01
N GLY A 89 4.43 -11.65 4.23
CA GLY A 89 3.27 -11.55 3.36
C GLY A 89 3.28 -12.53 2.18
N SER A 90 2.09 -12.79 1.64
CA SER A 90 1.86 -13.70 0.51
C SER A 90 0.78 -13.17 -0.46
N VAL A 91 0.69 -13.80 -1.63
CA VAL A 91 -0.47 -13.67 -2.53
C VAL A 91 -0.94 -15.05 -2.97
N HIS A 92 -2.17 -15.37 -2.65
CA HIS A 92 -2.84 -16.60 -3.08
C HIS A 92 -3.54 -16.38 -4.43
N VAL A 93 -3.43 -17.34 -5.33
CA VAL A 93 -4.07 -17.33 -6.66
C VAL A 93 -5.17 -18.39 -6.69
N PHE A 94 -6.39 -18.01 -7.07
CA PHE A 94 -7.54 -18.91 -7.15
C PHE A 94 -8.13 -18.95 -8.57
N SER A 95 -8.59 -20.12 -8.98
CA SER A 95 -9.42 -20.30 -10.18
C SER A 95 -10.70 -21.09 -9.86
N PHE A 96 -11.70 -20.96 -10.73
CA PHE A 96 -13.03 -21.52 -10.52
C PHE A 96 -13.19 -22.89 -11.19
N ILE A 97 -12.99 -23.96 -10.42
CA ILE A 97 -12.94 -25.37 -10.88
C ILE A 97 -14.06 -26.18 -10.22
N ASP A 98 -14.77 -27.00 -10.98
CA ASP A 98 -15.93 -27.83 -10.56
C ASP A 98 -16.99 -27.10 -9.72
N ARG A 99 -17.28 -25.83 -10.05
CA ARG A 99 -18.19 -24.93 -9.32
C ARG A 99 -17.67 -24.41 -7.97
N SER A 100 -16.38 -24.53 -7.70
CA SER A 100 -15.70 -24.02 -6.49
C SER A 100 -14.51 -23.14 -6.85
N TRP A 101 -14.31 -22.03 -6.15
CA TRP A 101 -13.00 -21.37 -6.12
C TRP A 101 -12.00 -22.26 -5.36
N ARG A 102 -10.84 -22.53 -5.96
CA ARG A 102 -9.75 -23.33 -5.39
C ARG A 102 -8.42 -22.62 -5.58
N GLU A 103 -7.53 -22.75 -4.60
CA GLU A 103 -6.17 -22.23 -4.71
C GLU A 103 -5.42 -23.03 -5.77
N GLU A 104 -4.79 -22.35 -6.74
CA GLU A 104 -3.97 -22.95 -7.79
C GLU A 104 -2.48 -22.68 -7.62
N ALA A 105 -2.12 -21.57 -6.97
CA ALA A 105 -0.74 -21.20 -6.69
C ALA A 105 -0.65 -20.25 -5.48
N LEU A 106 0.48 -20.34 -4.78
CA LEU A 106 0.88 -19.44 -3.70
C LEU A 106 2.13 -18.69 -4.13
N LEU A 107 2.05 -17.36 -4.19
CA LEU A 107 3.15 -16.48 -4.57
C LEU A 107 3.79 -15.90 -3.32
N LEU A 108 5.11 -15.93 -3.28
CA LEU A 108 5.94 -15.45 -2.18
C LEU A 108 7.06 -14.54 -2.72
N PRO A 109 7.60 -13.62 -1.90
CA PRO A 109 8.77 -12.84 -2.28
C PRO A 109 10.02 -13.72 -2.49
N ASP A 110 10.91 -13.29 -3.39
CA ASP A 110 12.18 -13.95 -3.72
C ASP A 110 13.08 -14.19 -2.48
N VAL A 111 13.04 -13.25 -1.54
CA VAL A 111 13.70 -13.32 -0.24
C VAL A 111 12.72 -12.77 0.81
N ALA A 112 12.08 -13.68 1.55
CA ALA A 112 11.25 -13.32 2.69
C ALA A 112 12.06 -12.54 3.74
N ARG A 113 11.48 -11.47 4.27
CA ARG A 113 12.08 -10.58 5.30
C ARG A 113 11.00 -10.07 6.24
N THR A 114 11.41 -9.66 7.44
CA THR A 114 10.49 -9.10 8.44
C THR A 114 9.86 -7.79 7.97
N CYS A 115 8.56 -7.61 8.24
CA CYS A 115 7.71 -6.50 7.73
C CYS A 115 7.90 -6.16 6.24
N LEU A 116 8.08 -7.16 5.38
CA LEU A 116 8.15 -6.95 3.93
C LEU A 116 6.76 -6.58 3.35
N TRP A 117 5.69 -7.11 3.94
CA TRP A 117 4.29 -6.86 3.57
C TRP A 117 3.96 -7.14 2.10
N PHE A 118 4.52 -8.21 1.56
CA PHE A 118 4.25 -8.65 0.19
C PHE A 118 2.76 -9.01 0.04
N GLY A 119 2.10 -8.48 -1.00
CA GLY A 119 0.65 -8.59 -1.15
C GLY A 119 -0.14 -7.40 -0.58
N SER A 120 0.52 -6.29 -0.21
CA SER A 120 -0.20 -5.07 0.24
C SER A 120 -1.11 -4.50 -0.85
N THR A 121 -0.65 -4.48 -2.10
CA THR A 121 -1.40 -3.99 -3.26
C THR A 121 -1.18 -4.93 -4.45
N LEU A 122 -2.22 -5.10 -5.28
CA LEU A 122 -2.21 -5.97 -6.45
C LEU A 122 -2.73 -5.22 -7.69
N ALA A 123 -2.09 -5.41 -8.83
CA ALA A 123 -2.63 -5.04 -10.14
C ALA A 123 -2.38 -6.16 -11.14
N ALA A 124 -3.39 -6.56 -11.91
CA ALA A 124 -3.32 -7.73 -12.80
C ALA A 124 -3.90 -7.41 -14.18
N ASP A 125 -3.24 -7.87 -15.23
CA ASP A 125 -3.75 -7.84 -16.61
C ASP A 125 -3.19 -9.03 -17.41
N GLY A 126 -4.02 -9.62 -18.27
CA GLY A 126 -3.75 -10.92 -18.89
C GLY A 126 -3.29 -11.97 -17.87
N ASP A 127 -2.15 -12.59 -18.15
CA ASP A 127 -1.46 -13.56 -17.28
C ASP A 127 -0.34 -12.92 -16.42
N ARG A 128 -0.34 -11.60 -16.24
CA ARG A 128 0.62 -10.86 -15.41
C ARG A 128 -0.01 -10.33 -14.12
N LEU A 129 0.79 -10.32 -13.05
CA LEU A 129 0.44 -9.77 -11.74
C LEU A 129 1.60 -8.92 -11.21
N ALA A 130 1.33 -7.64 -10.94
CA ALA A 130 2.19 -6.78 -10.12
C ALA A 130 1.75 -6.83 -8.65
N VAL A 131 2.72 -7.02 -7.75
CA VAL A 131 2.51 -7.16 -6.29
C VAL A 131 3.41 -6.17 -5.56
N SER A 132 2.85 -5.40 -4.63
CA SER A 132 3.66 -4.51 -3.77
C SER A 132 4.09 -5.16 -2.47
N ALA A 133 5.27 -4.75 -1.99
CA ALA A 133 5.87 -5.09 -0.72
C ALA A 133 6.48 -3.81 -0.12
N PRO A 134 5.64 -2.89 0.42
CA PRO A 134 6.04 -1.52 0.77
C PRO A 134 7.08 -1.43 1.89
N SER A 135 7.39 -2.56 2.56
CA SER A 135 8.46 -2.66 3.57
C SER A 135 8.34 -1.64 4.71
N ALA A 136 7.11 -1.43 5.19
CA ALA A 136 6.75 -0.28 6.01
C ALA A 136 6.74 -0.58 7.51
N GLY A 137 7.08 0.45 8.30
CA GLY A 137 7.15 0.40 9.76
C GLY A 137 8.49 0.95 10.27
N ASP A 138 8.50 1.56 11.45
CA ASP A 138 9.68 2.31 11.95
C ASP A 138 10.94 1.46 12.18
N HIS A 139 10.80 0.13 12.24
CA HIS A 139 11.88 -0.84 12.40
C HIS A 139 12.27 -1.55 11.10
N CYS A 140 11.52 -1.34 10.02
CA CYS A 140 11.66 -2.03 8.74
C CYS A 140 12.03 -1.04 7.61
N GLY A 141 12.69 -1.56 6.57
CA GLY A 141 13.37 -0.73 5.59
C GLY A 141 12.41 -0.04 4.61
N ASN A 142 12.00 1.21 4.92
CA ASN A 142 11.02 2.03 4.19
C ASN A 142 11.35 2.38 2.71
N SER A 143 12.14 1.59 1.98
CA SER A 143 12.46 1.77 0.56
C SER A 143 11.36 1.27 -0.39
N GLY A 144 10.57 0.27 0.02
CA GLY A 144 9.52 -0.37 -0.77
C GLY A 144 10.00 -1.18 -1.98
N GLU A 145 9.28 -2.25 -2.31
CA GLU A 145 9.55 -3.12 -3.45
C GLU A 145 8.26 -3.44 -4.23
N VAL A 146 8.39 -3.68 -5.53
CA VAL A 146 7.30 -4.16 -6.39
C VAL A 146 7.81 -5.34 -7.20
N TYR A 147 7.05 -6.41 -7.24
CA TYR A 147 7.33 -7.66 -7.92
C TYR A 147 6.39 -7.81 -9.10
N VAL A 148 6.85 -8.39 -10.21
CA VAL A 148 6.02 -8.71 -11.37
C VAL A 148 6.15 -10.20 -11.66
N PHE A 149 5.03 -10.90 -11.55
CA PHE A 149 4.90 -12.30 -11.89
C PHE A 149 4.18 -12.45 -13.23
N GLU A 150 4.51 -13.51 -13.96
CA GLU A 150 3.91 -13.89 -15.23
C GLU A 150 3.61 -15.41 -15.19
N CYS A 151 2.42 -15.80 -15.63
CA CYS A 151 2.00 -17.20 -15.70
C CYS A 151 2.26 -17.78 -17.10
N GLU A 152 3.09 -18.82 -17.18
CA GLU A 152 3.35 -19.54 -18.43
C GLU A 152 2.93 -21.01 -18.25
N ALA A 153 2.02 -21.50 -19.10
CA ALA A 153 1.44 -22.86 -19.04
C ALA A 153 0.77 -23.29 -17.71
N GLY A 154 0.61 -22.37 -16.74
CA GLY A 154 0.08 -22.63 -15.40
C GLY A 154 1.10 -22.32 -14.28
N ASP A 155 2.39 -22.32 -14.61
CA ASP A 155 3.46 -22.00 -13.67
C ASP A 155 3.66 -20.49 -13.54
N TRP A 156 3.58 -19.98 -12.31
CA TRP A 156 3.81 -18.57 -12.00
C TRP A 156 5.29 -18.28 -11.73
N MET A 157 5.91 -17.43 -12.55
CA MET A 157 7.32 -17.05 -12.43
C MET A 157 7.47 -15.58 -12.06
N LEU A 158 8.36 -15.27 -11.12
CA LEU A 158 8.84 -13.90 -10.90
C LEU A 158 9.71 -13.47 -12.10
N ILE A 159 9.20 -12.60 -12.95
CA ILE A 159 9.92 -12.09 -14.12
C ILE A 159 10.71 -10.81 -13.82
N GLU A 160 10.27 -10.00 -12.85
CA GLU A 160 10.95 -8.76 -12.51
C GLU A 160 10.72 -8.30 -11.07
N LYS A 161 11.74 -7.66 -10.48
CA LYS A 161 11.67 -7.00 -9.17
C LYS A 161 12.15 -5.56 -9.30
N LYS A 162 11.40 -4.63 -8.72
CA LYS A 162 11.67 -3.18 -8.70
C LYS A 162 11.85 -2.70 -7.28
N THR A 163 12.85 -1.84 -7.10
CA THR A 163 13.06 -1.03 -5.90
C THR A 163 13.02 0.43 -6.30
N SER A 164 12.70 1.32 -5.35
CA SER A 164 12.83 2.75 -5.59
C SER A 164 14.30 3.15 -5.72
N SER A 165 14.64 3.87 -6.78
CA SER A 165 15.92 4.60 -6.88
C SER A 165 15.77 6.10 -6.55
N LEU A 166 14.60 6.50 -6.03
CA LEU A 166 14.31 7.88 -5.68
C LEU A 166 14.97 8.24 -4.32
N PRO A 167 15.16 9.53 -3.99
CA PRO A 167 15.75 9.92 -2.73
C PRO A 167 14.97 9.38 -1.52
N ALA A 168 15.66 9.06 -0.43
CA ALA A 168 15.11 8.48 0.80
C ALA A 168 14.10 9.38 1.57
N ALA A 169 13.63 10.47 0.97
CA ALA A 169 12.49 11.29 1.40
C ALA A 169 11.13 10.72 0.92
N LEU A 170 11.14 9.74 0.02
CA LEU A 170 9.95 8.96 -0.34
C LEU A 170 9.92 7.64 0.44
N TYR A 171 8.71 7.24 0.83
CA TYR A 171 8.41 5.99 1.54
C TYR A 171 7.50 5.11 0.67
N SER A 172 7.40 3.83 1.04
CA SER A 172 6.37 2.91 0.54
C SER A 172 6.25 2.91 -0.99
N PHE A 173 7.35 2.74 -1.71
CA PHE A 173 7.31 2.46 -3.15
C PHE A 173 6.49 1.19 -3.38
N GLY A 174 5.50 1.28 -4.26
CA GLY A 174 4.44 0.26 -4.36
C GLY A 174 3.18 0.58 -3.55
N SER A 175 3.02 1.79 -3.03
CA SER A 175 1.84 2.20 -2.25
C SER A 175 0.51 2.19 -3.02
N GLU A 176 0.57 2.16 -4.36
CA GLU A 176 -0.51 1.90 -5.30
C GLU A 176 0.13 1.30 -6.55
N LEU A 177 -0.60 0.44 -7.27
CA LEU A 177 -0.19 -0.15 -8.54
C LEU A 177 -1.31 -0.02 -9.58
N ASP A 178 -0.95 0.14 -10.85
CA ASP A 178 -1.85 0.04 -12.00
C ASP A 178 -1.10 -0.70 -13.12
N LEU A 179 -1.74 -1.68 -13.77
CA LEU A 179 -1.10 -2.55 -14.78
C LEU A 179 -1.99 -2.65 -16.01
N GLU A 180 -1.44 -2.32 -17.17
CA GLU A 180 -2.12 -2.33 -18.47
C GLU A 180 -1.15 -2.80 -19.56
N GLY A 181 -1.28 -4.05 -20.01
CA GLY A 181 -0.45 -4.68 -21.04
C GLY A 181 1.05 -4.73 -20.70
N ASP A 182 1.83 -3.81 -21.29
CA ASP A 182 3.26 -3.66 -21.00
C ASP A 182 3.55 -2.59 -19.94
N ARG A 183 2.56 -1.81 -19.50
CA ARG A 183 2.75 -0.62 -18.67
C ARG A 183 2.32 -0.84 -17.22
N LEU A 184 3.29 -0.74 -16.31
CA LEU A 184 3.12 -0.75 -14.87
C LEU A 184 3.34 0.65 -14.30
N SER A 185 2.32 1.24 -13.67
CA SER A 185 2.45 2.46 -12.88
C SER A 185 2.65 2.10 -11.41
N VAL A 186 3.64 2.73 -10.77
CA VAL A 186 3.95 2.54 -9.35
C VAL A 186 3.95 3.89 -8.64
N THR A 187 3.20 4.02 -7.54
CA THR A 187 3.29 5.24 -6.71
C THR A 187 4.31 5.11 -5.58
N SER A 188 4.74 6.25 -5.04
CA SER A 188 5.43 6.36 -3.76
C SER A 188 4.85 7.51 -2.95
N ARG A 189 4.47 7.26 -1.70
CA ARG A 189 3.96 8.27 -0.76
C ARG A 189 5.15 8.96 -0.05
N PRO A 190 5.23 10.31 0.04
CA PRO A 190 6.34 10.98 0.72
C PRO A 190 6.30 10.76 2.25
N ARG A 191 7.42 11.00 2.95
CA ARG A 191 7.45 10.91 4.43
C ARG A 191 6.36 11.82 5.04
N PRO A 192 5.60 11.37 6.07
CA PRO A 192 4.59 12.19 6.74
C PRO A 192 5.10 13.52 7.31
N PHE A 193 6.40 13.61 7.60
CA PHE A 193 7.07 14.83 8.10
C PHE A 193 7.54 15.79 7.00
N CYS A 194 7.38 15.44 5.72
CA CYS A 194 7.70 16.29 4.58
C CYS A 194 6.44 17.01 4.09
N SER A 195 6.01 18.04 4.82
CA SER A 195 4.88 18.89 4.46
C SER A 195 5.06 19.51 3.06
N GLY A 196 4.21 19.12 2.10
CA GLY A 196 4.29 19.55 0.70
C GLY A 196 5.01 18.59 -0.25
N GLY A 197 5.36 17.37 0.17
CA GLY A 197 5.77 16.32 -0.76
C GLY A 197 4.59 15.82 -1.60
N ASN A 198 4.75 15.78 -2.92
CA ASN A 198 3.77 15.19 -3.84
C ASN A 198 4.00 13.68 -4.02
N PRO A 199 2.94 12.89 -4.25
CA PRO A 199 3.09 11.49 -4.64
C PRO A 199 3.74 11.43 -6.03
N ILE A 200 4.80 10.62 -6.15
CA ILE A 200 5.49 10.42 -7.43
C ILE A 200 4.98 9.13 -8.07
N VAL A 201 4.74 9.18 -9.38
CA VAL A 201 4.37 8.02 -10.20
C VAL A 201 5.56 7.66 -11.07
N ALA A 202 6.10 6.46 -10.90
CA ALA A 202 7.07 5.89 -11.82
C ALA A 202 6.33 4.94 -12.78
N GLU A 203 6.34 5.24 -14.07
CA GLU A 203 5.90 4.30 -15.11
C GLU A 203 7.06 3.38 -15.51
N TYR A 204 6.76 2.10 -15.67
CA TYR A 204 7.67 1.07 -16.13
C TYR A 204 7.05 0.33 -17.31
N ARG A 205 7.76 0.22 -18.43
CA ARG A 205 7.37 -0.63 -19.57
C ARG A 205 8.05 -1.99 -19.47
N ILE A 206 7.33 -3.04 -19.09
CA ILE A 206 7.76 -4.44 -19.02
C ILE A 206 7.96 -4.99 -20.43
N THR A 207 9.19 -5.21 -20.87
CA THR A 207 9.49 -5.79 -22.20
C THR A 207 9.84 -7.28 -22.12
N ASP A 208 9.53 -8.02 -23.19
CA ASP A 208 9.71 -9.47 -23.33
C ASP A 208 11.14 -9.97 -23.07
N ALA A 209 12.13 -9.07 -23.08
CA ALA A 209 13.50 -9.33 -22.63
C ALA A 209 13.64 -9.51 -21.09
N ARG A 210 12.52 -9.70 -20.37
CA ARG A 210 12.41 -9.71 -18.89
C ARG A 210 13.12 -8.51 -18.25
N ARG A 211 12.88 -7.33 -18.84
CA ARG A 211 13.46 -6.04 -18.42
C ARG A 211 12.48 -4.93 -18.70
N SER A 212 12.25 -4.07 -17.71
CA SER A 212 11.57 -2.81 -17.95
C SER A 212 12.50 -1.67 -18.37
N VAL A 213 11.97 -0.77 -19.19
CA VAL A 213 12.39 0.65 -19.24
C VAL A 213 11.58 1.42 -18.20
N ARG A 214 12.09 2.53 -17.66
CA ARG A 214 11.42 3.40 -16.69
C ARG A 214 11.27 4.82 -17.25
N THR A 215 10.12 5.44 -16.99
CA THR A 215 9.83 6.85 -17.21
C THR A 215 9.28 7.43 -15.92
N ASP A 216 9.91 8.46 -15.37
CA ASP A 216 9.44 9.12 -14.14
C ASP A 216 8.44 10.23 -14.46
N ILE A 217 7.26 10.17 -13.84
CA ILE A 217 6.18 11.17 -13.97
C ILE A 217 5.90 11.76 -12.58
N THR A 218 6.63 12.80 -12.24
CA THR A 218 6.33 13.61 -11.05
C THR A 218 5.06 14.41 -11.28
N ALA A 219 3.97 14.04 -10.60
CA ALA A 219 2.79 14.88 -10.51
C ALA A 219 3.11 16.08 -9.61
N SER A 220 3.38 17.25 -10.20
CA SER A 220 3.46 18.50 -9.43
C SER A 220 2.08 19.15 -9.37
N CYS A 221 1.58 19.40 -8.16
CA CYS A 221 0.50 20.36 -7.95
C CYS A 221 1.07 21.79 -7.95
N ASP A 222 1.47 22.27 -9.13
CA ASP A 222 1.73 23.69 -9.32
C ASP A 222 0.38 24.43 -9.23
N ASP A 223 0.20 25.27 -8.22
CA ASP A 223 -1.04 26.04 -8.03
C ASP A 223 -1.32 26.92 -9.27
N PRO A 224 -2.53 26.87 -9.87
CA PRO A 224 -2.85 27.65 -11.07
C PRO A 224 -3.01 29.16 -10.83
N GLU A 225 -2.66 29.68 -9.65
CA GLU A 225 -2.72 31.11 -9.30
C GLU A 225 -1.41 31.65 -8.68
N THR A 226 -0.35 31.81 -9.49
CA THR A 226 0.63 32.91 -9.28
C THR A 226 1.36 33.33 -10.55
N SER A 227 0.67 33.29 -11.71
CA SER A 227 1.20 33.82 -12.97
C SER A 227 1.23 35.35 -13.01
N THR A 228 2.12 35.96 -12.22
CA THR A 228 2.45 37.39 -12.35
C THR A 228 3.50 37.57 -13.44
N ALA A 229 3.05 37.98 -14.63
CA ALA A 229 3.93 38.36 -15.73
C ALA A 229 4.87 39.53 -15.33
N PRO A 230 6.09 39.63 -15.92
CA PRO A 230 7.02 40.70 -15.57
C PRO A 230 6.52 42.06 -16.08
N ASP A 231 6.19 42.98 -15.16
CA ASP A 231 5.92 44.39 -15.48
C ASP A 231 7.21 45.09 -15.92
N THR A 232 7.31 45.36 -17.22
CA THR A 232 8.39 46.17 -17.80
C THR A 232 7.91 47.60 -18.04
N SER A 233 7.94 48.44 -17.01
CA SER A 233 7.67 49.88 -17.11
C SER A 233 8.79 50.73 -16.47
N HIS A 234 9.09 51.88 -17.08
CA HIS A 234 10.36 52.58 -16.89
C HIS A 234 10.25 53.91 -16.10
N HIS A 235 10.99 53.96 -14.98
CA HIS A 235 11.85 55.10 -14.60
C HIS A 235 11.14 56.37 -14.00
N PRO A 236 11.87 57.43 -13.52
CA PRO A 236 11.96 57.63 -12.06
C PRO A 236 11.81 59.09 -11.54
N ARG A 237 11.72 59.28 -10.20
CA ARG A 237 12.60 60.23 -9.43
C ARG A 237 12.37 60.36 -7.90
N ASN A 238 13.51 60.67 -7.23
CA ASN A 238 13.72 61.57 -6.08
C ASN A 238 13.45 61.18 -4.61
N ALA A 239 14.48 61.53 -3.80
CA ALA A 239 14.47 62.06 -2.43
C ALA A 239 14.47 61.12 -1.19
N ALA A 240 15.38 61.46 -0.27
CA ALA A 240 15.53 61.09 1.14
C ALA A 240 16.01 62.39 1.87
N PRO A 241 16.47 62.43 3.15
CA PRO A 241 16.47 61.43 4.24
C PRO A 241 16.03 61.98 5.64
N SER A 242 15.90 61.11 6.65
CA SER A 242 16.11 61.38 8.09
C SER A 242 16.07 60.03 8.86
N GLU A 243 17.05 59.66 9.70
CA GLU A 243 17.12 59.92 11.16
C GLU A 243 15.89 59.53 12.00
N SER A 244 15.98 59.05 13.25
CA SER A 244 17.05 58.37 14.03
C SER A 244 16.44 57.86 15.37
N ASN A 245 17.01 56.85 16.04
CA ASN A 245 17.57 56.93 17.41
C ASN A 245 17.99 55.55 18.01
N ARG A 246 18.53 55.55 19.24
CA ARG A 246 19.10 54.40 19.97
C ARG A 246 18.33 54.06 21.27
N SER A 247 18.76 52.95 21.89
CA SER A 247 18.83 52.69 23.35
C SER A 247 17.57 52.15 24.09
N ALA A 248 17.67 51.49 25.25
CA ALA A 248 18.72 50.58 25.80
C ALA A 248 18.29 49.93 27.14
N SER A 249 18.79 48.71 27.42
CA SER A 249 18.92 48.06 28.76
C SER A 249 17.62 47.70 29.53
N GLY A 250 17.67 46.74 30.49
CA GLY A 250 16.43 46.31 31.18
C GLY A 250 16.42 45.36 32.41
N LYS A 251 17.49 44.61 32.75
CA LYS A 251 17.68 43.87 34.04
C LYS A 251 16.55 42.93 34.59
N THR A 252 16.75 41.61 34.40
CA THR A 252 16.82 40.53 35.42
C THR A 252 15.90 40.45 36.68
N LYS A 253 15.60 39.20 37.09
CA LYS A 253 15.10 38.70 38.42
C LYS A 253 13.60 38.91 38.72
N SER A 254 12.92 38.16 39.61
CA SER A 254 13.13 36.80 40.19
C SER A 254 11.98 36.47 41.18
N SER A 255 11.40 35.26 41.14
CA SER A 255 10.55 34.71 42.23
C SER A 255 10.69 33.18 42.33
N ARG A 256 10.40 32.58 43.50
CA ARG A 256 10.82 31.19 43.85
C ARG A 256 9.96 30.55 44.96
N ALA A 257 9.57 29.27 44.77
CA ALA A 257 8.91 28.37 45.73
C ALA A 257 7.49 28.81 46.20
N ARG A 258 6.63 27.99 46.83
CA ARG A 258 6.60 26.57 47.31
C ARG A 258 5.10 26.09 47.19
N SER A 259 4.64 24.84 47.21
CA SER A 259 5.20 23.48 47.44
C SER A 259 4.20 22.40 46.95
N GLU A 260 4.68 21.15 46.78
CA GLU A 260 3.96 19.85 46.99
C GLU A 260 2.61 19.58 46.28
N GLY A 261 2.32 18.36 45.82
CA GLY A 261 3.11 17.14 45.75
C GLY A 261 2.27 15.92 45.30
N GLY A 262 2.93 14.79 45.02
CA GLY A 262 2.29 13.48 44.87
C GLY A 262 1.68 13.12 43.51
N LEU A 263 2.46 12.45 42.65
CA LEU A 263 1.92 11.56 41.61
C LEU A 263 2.26 10.11 42.01
N GLY A 264 1.24 9.27 42.18
CA GLY A 264 1.40 7.84 42.42
C GLY A 264 1.46 7.08 41.09
N SER A 265 2.44 6.20 40.94
CA SER A 265 2.54 5.26 39.82
C SER A 265 1.66 4.03 40.05
N THR A 266 0.86 3.64 39.06
CA THR A 266 0.10 2.38 39.10
C THR A 266 0.44 1.55 37.86
N GLU A 267 1.24 0.50 38.05
CA GLU A 267 1.51 -0.49 37.00
C GLU A 267 0.33 -1.46 36.87
N LEU A 268 -0.13 -1.75 35.65
CA LEU A 268 -1.08 -2.85 35.39
C LEU A 268 -0.31 -4.13 35.06
N ASN A 269 -0.10 -4.98 36.07
CA ASN A 269 0.38 -6.35 35.87
C ASN A 269 -0.79 -7.28 35.50
N TRP A 270 -0.83 -7.74 34.26
CA TRP A 270 -1.78 -8.78 33.81
C TRP A 270 -1.28 -10.18 34.20
N ARG A 271 -2.21 -11.09 34.53
CA ARG A 271 -1.94 -12.52 34.75
C ARG A 271 -2.92 -13.38 33.96
N PRO A 272 -2.49 -14.46 33.29
CA PRO A 272 -3.40 -15.40 32.64
C PRO A 272 -4.17 -16.23 33.67
N GLY A 273 -5.39 -16.62 33.31
CA GLY A 273 -6.22 -17.56 34.07
C GLY A 273 -5.85 -19.04 33.80
N PRO A 274 -6.36 -19.98 34.61
CA PRO A 274 -6.13 -21.41 34.43
C PRO A 274 -6.92 -21.99 33.23
N PRO A 275 -6.47 -23.12 32.65
CA PRO A 275 -7.20 -23.81 31.57
C PRO A 275 -8.49 -24.48 32.07
N ALA A 276 -9.45 -24.64 31.16
CA ALA A 276 -10.62 -25.51 31.35
C ALA A 276 -10.28 -26.98 31.04
N CYS A 277 -11.13 -27.88 31.53
CA CYS A 277 -11.01 -29.34 31.39
C CYS A 277 -11.44 -29.86 30.02
#